data_AF-A0A2D4N2X9-F1
#
_entry.id   AF-A0A2D4N2X9-F1
#
_cell.length_a   1.000
_cell.length_b   1.000
_cell.length_c   1.000
_cell.angle_alpha   90.00
_cell.angle_beta   90.00
_cell.angle_gamma   90.00
#
_symmetry.space_group_name_H-M   'P 1'
#
loop_
_entity.id
_entity.type
_entity.pdbx_description
1 polymer ?
#
loop_
_entity_poly.entity_id
_entity_poly.type
_entity_poly.pdbx_seq_one_letter_code
_entity_poly.pdbx_strand_id
1 'polypeptide(L)'
;VTKSEKALQSNYFELSIKTEATQGLILWSGKGLDRSDYIALAIVDGRVQMTYDLGSKPVILRSTVPINTNQWIQIKASRVHRDGSLQVGNESPIMSSSPLGATQLDTDGALWLGGLEKLSLAHKLPKSFLTGFVGCIRDVVVDRQELHLVEDALNNPTILHCAAK
;
A
#
# COMPACT_ATOMS: atom_id res chain seq x y z
N VAL A 1 1.01 5.49 25.96
CA VAL A 1 2.07 5.85 24.97
C VAL A 1 1.43 6.80 23.97
N THR A 2 1.82 8.07 23.99
CA THR A 2 1.37 9.05 22.99
C THR A 2 1.84 8.56 21.62
N LYS A 3 0.90 8.23 20.71
CA LYS A 3 1.22 7.94 19.30
C LYS A 3 1.93 9.18 18.75
N SER A 4 3.25 9.14 18.65
CA SER A 4 4.02 10.26 18.11
C SER A 4 3.67 10.37 16.64
N GLU A 5 3.06 11.48 16.25
CA GLU A 5 2.89 11.82 14.84
C GLU A 5 4.28 11.84 14.17
N LYS A 6 4.34 11.27 12.97
CA LYS A 6 5.53 11.22 12.13
C LYS A 6 5.22 11.96 10.85
N ALA A 7 6.10 12.90 10.49
CA ALA A 7 6.08 13.56 9.20
C ALA A 7 7.15 12.91 8.29
N LEU A 8 6.71 12.00 7.41
CA LEU A 8 7.61 11.21 6.58
C LEU A 8 7.95 11.95 5.28
N GLN A 9 9.24 12.15 5.00
CA GLN A 9 9.71 12.76 3.75
C GLN A 9 9.71 11.77 2.58
N SER A 10 9.86 10.49 2.87
CA SER A 10 9.89 9.43 1.88
C SER A 10 9.23 8.16 2.41
N ASN A 11 8.86 7.28 1.48
CA ASN A 11 8.35 5.96 1.76
C ASN A 11 8.95 4.99 0.74
N TYR A 12 9.35 3.80 1.18
CA TYR A 12 9.82 2.73 0.31
C TYR A 12 9.13 1.42 0.70
N PHE A 13 8.46 0.80 -0.26
CA PHE A 13 7.79 -0.47 -0.10
C PHE A 13 8.27 -1.44 -1.18
N GLU A 14 8.77 -2.59 -0.76
CA GLU A 14 9.00 -3.73 -1.63
C GLU A 14 8.25 -4.92 -1.06
N LEU A 15 7.51 -5.64 -1.90
CA LEU A 15 6.83 -6.87 -1.49
C LEU A 15 6.55 -7.74 -2.72
N SER A 16 6.39 -9.04 -2.49
CA SER A 16 5.90 -9.97 -3.53
C SER A 16 4.48 -10.41 -3.21
N ILE A 17 3.61 -10.43 -4.22
CA ILE A 17 2.24 -10.92 -4.10
C ILE A 17 1.97 -12.07 -5.06
N LYS A 18 1.00 -12.92 -4.72
CA LYS A 18 0.41 -13.95 -5.60
C LYS A 18 -1.10 -13.94 -5.40
N THR A 19 -1.88 -13.75 -6.46
CA THR A 19 -3.34 -13.58 -6.37
C THR A 19 -4.05 -13.86 -7.71
N GLU A 20 -5.34 -14.13 -7.64
CA GLU A 20 -6.29 -14.14 -8.78
C GLU A 20 -7.32 -13.00 -8.67
N ALA A 21 -7.25 -12.21 -7.60
CA ALA A 21 -8.20 -11.14 -7.33
C ALA A 21 -8.01 -9.99 -8.32
N THR A 22 -9.13 -9.39 -8.73
CA THR A 22 -9.15 -8.20 -9.60
C THR A 22 -9.30 -6.90 -8.82
N GLN A 23 -9.60 -6.99 -7.52
CA GLN A 23 -9.77 -5.87 -6.60
C GLN A 23 -9.23 -6.26 -5.22
N GLY A 24 -8.65 -5.32 -4.48
CA GLY A 24 -8.30 -5.53 -3.07
C GLY A 24 -7.18 -4.63 -2.57
N LEU A 25 -7.27 -4.20 -1.31
CA LEU A 25 -6.26 -3.38 -0.66
C LEU A 25 -5.08 -4.24 -0.19
N ILE A 26 -3.89 -3.95 -0.72
CA ILE A 26 -2.66 -4.68 -0.40
C ILE A 26 -1.99 -4.05 0.84
N LEU A 27 -1.83 -2.73 0.83
CA LEU A 27 -1.10 -1.98 1.85
C LEU A 27 -1.72 -0.61 2.06
N TRP A 28 -1.79 -0.17 3.32
CA TRP A 28 -2.14 1.19 3.70
C TRP A 28 -1.19 1.73 4.77
N SER A 29 -0.62 2.90 4.55
CA SER A 29 0.16 3.65 5.54
C SER A 29 -0.40 5.06 5.64
N GLY A 30 -0.74 5.49 6.85
CA GLY A 30 -1.43 6.75 7.10
C GLY A 30 -2.40 6.63 8.25
N LYS A 31 -2.87 7.77 8.80
CA LYS A 31 -3.83 7.72 9.91
C LYS A 31 -5.17 7.19 9.39
N GLY A 32 -5.79 6.26 10.11
CA GLY A 32 -7.13 5.73 9.80
C GLY A 32 -8.28 6.71 10.11
N LEU A 33 -8.03 8.00 9.95
CA LEU A 33 -8.93 9.10 10.28
C LEU A 33 -9.26 9.92 9.04
N ASP A 34 -10.48 10.45 9.01
CA ASP A 34 -11.00 11.21 7.87
C ASP A 34 -10.11 12.45 7.59
N ARG A 35 -9.72 12.66 6.32
CA ARG A 35 -8.80 13.74 5.85
C ARG A 35 -7.34 13.66 6.31
N SER A 36 -6.87 12.48 6.72
CA SER A 36 -5.44 12.30 7.03
C SER A 36 -4.64 11.91 5.79
N ASP A 37 -3.35 12.24 5.81
CA ASP A 37 -2.42 11.81 4.78
C ASP A 37 -2.32 10.29 4.73
N TYR A 38 -2.16 9.77 3.51
CA TYR A 38 -2.00 8.35 3.30
C TYR A 38 -1.20 8.04 2.05
N ILE A 39 -0.63 6.84 2.03
CA ILE A 39 -0.10 6.16 0.86
C ILE A 39 -0.58 4.71 0.90
N ALA A 40 -1.05 4.21 -0.23
CA ALA A 40 -1.67 2.90 -0.31
C ALA A 40 -1.38 2.21 -1.63
N LEU A 41 -1.34 0.88 -1.58
CA LEU A 41 -1.26 -0.02 -2.72
C LEU A 41 -2.54 -0.86 -2.77
N ALA A 42 -3.21 -0.87 -3.91
CA ALA A 42 -4.41 -1.66 -4.13
C ALA A 42 -4.41 -2.29 -5.52
N ILE A 43 -5.16 -3.37 -5.67
CA ILE A 43 -5.50 -3.96 -6.97
C ILE A 43 -6.78 -3.27 -7.44
N VAL A 44 -6.75 -2.77 -8.68
CA VAL A 44 -7.90 -2.17 -9.35
C VAL A 44 -7.95 -2.70 -10.77
N ASP A 45 -8.99 -3.44 -11.11
CA ASP A 45 -9.17 -4.12 -12.41
C ASP A 45 -7.96 -5.00 -12.79
N GLY A 46 -7.48 -5.79 -11.82
CA GLY A 46 -6.39 -6.76 -12.01
C GLY A 46 -4.99 -6.14 -12.16
N ARG A 47 -4.82 -4.87 -11.82
CA ARG A 47 -3.54 -4.13 -11.90
C ARG A 47 -3.25 -3.41 -10.60
N VAL A 48 -1.98 -3.31 -10.24
CA VAL A 48 -1.57 -2.58 -9.03
C VAL A 48 -1.71 -1.08 -9.26
N GLN A 49 -2.24 -0.40 -8.26
CA GLN A 49 -2.36 1.04 -8.19
C GLN A 49 -1.73 1.53 -6.90
N MET A 50 -0.81 2.48 -7.01
CA MET A 50 -0.36 3.30 -5.89
C MET A 50 -1.19 4.57 -5.85
N THR A 51 -1.65 4.96 -4.67
CA THR A 51 -2.35 6.21 -4.45
C THR A 51 -1.88 6.85 -3.16
N TYR A 52 -1.59 8.14 -3.20
CA TYR A 52 -1.25 8.90 -2.00
C TYR A 52 -1.83 10.30 -2.04
N ASP A 53 -2.25 10.79 -0.87
CA ASP A 53 -2.67 12.17 -0.62
C ASP A 53 -1.84 12.71 0.55
N LEU A 54 -1.21 13.86 0.34
CA LEU A 54 -0.39 14.57 1.32
C LEU A 54 -1.14 15.79 1.90
N GLY A 55 -2.46 15.88 1.67
CA GLY A 55 -3.32 17.02 2.03
C GLY A 55 -3.58 18.01 0.88
N SER A 56 -3.03 17.75 -0.32
CA SER A 56 -3.17 18.61 -1.51
C SER A 56 -3.94 17.96 -2.67
N LYS A 57 -4.68 16.87 -2.39
CA LYS A 57 -5.40 15.95 -3.30
C LYS A 57 -4.59 14.71 -3.66
N PRO A 58 -5.27 13.58 -3.91
CA PRO A 58 -4.60 12.33 -4.24
C PRO A 58 -3.99 12.35 -5.65
N VAL A 59 -2.90 11.62 -5.82
CA VAL A 59 -2.33 11.24 -7.11
C VAL A 59 -2.33 9.72 -7.24
N ILE A 60 -2.48 9.25 -8.48
CA ILE A 60 -2.63 7.83 -8.79
C ILE A 60 -1.55 7.41 -9.79
N LEU A 61 -0.82 6.35 -9.46
CA LEU A 61 0.08 5.66 -10.37
C LEU A 61 -0.46 4.24 -10.58
N ARG A 62 -0.63 3.84 -11.83
CA ARG A 62 -1.30 2.58 -12.19
C ARG A 62 -0.41 1.75 -13.10
N SER A 63 -0.05 0.55 -12.62
CA SER A 63 0.73 -0.43 -13.37
C SER A 63 0.06 -0.84 -14.69
N THR A 64 0.88 -1.20 -15.67
CA THR A 64 0.46 -1.80 -16.94
C THR A 64 0.52 -3.33 -16.94
N VAL A 65 0.87 -3.93 -15.81
CA VAL A 65 1.04 -5.39 -15.66
C VAL A 65 -0.22 -6.01 -15.02
N PRO A 66 -0.81 -7.05 -15.62
CA PRO A 66 -1.85 -7.84 -14.97
C PRO A 66 -1.23 -8.72 -13.86
N ILE A 67 -1.83 -8.70 -12.67
CA ILE A 67 -1.29 -9.43 -11.49
C ILE A 67 -2.16 -10.59 -11.02
N ASN A 68 -3.34 -10.75 -11.61
CA ASN A 68 -4.31 -11.80 -11.28
C ASN A 68 -4.00 -13.14 -11.96
N THR A 69 -2.72 -13.53 -12.00
CA THR A 69 -2.21 -14.71 -12.71
C THR A 69 -1.94 -15.90 -11.78
N ASN A 70 -2.17 -15.73 -10.47
CA ASN A 70 -1.77 -16.70 -9.45
C ASN A 70 -0.27 -17.04 -9.50
N GLN A 71 0.57 -16.11 -9.95
CA GLN A 71 2.03 -16.21 -9.92
C GLN A 71 2.62 -15.14 -9.01
N TRP A 72 3.79 -15.43 -8.46
CA TRP A 72 4.52 -14.45 -7.66
C TRP A 72 4.99 -13.30 -8.54
N ILE A 73 4.68 -12.07 -8.12
CA ILE A 73 5.16 -10.85 -8.76
C ILE A 73 5.61 -9.84 -7.72
N GLN A 74 6.78 -9.23 -7.95
CA GLN A 74 7.34 -8.20 -7.08
C GLN A 74 6.69 -6.85 -7.40
N ILE A 75 6.41 -6.08 -6.35
CA ILE A 75 5.94 -4.70 -6.42
C ILE A 75 6.99 -3.85 -5.70
N LYS A 76 7.46 -2.80 -6.37
CA LYS A 76 8.30 -1.76 -5.78
C LYS A 76 7.57 -0.44 -5.89
N ALA A 77 7.33 0.20 -4.76
CA ALA A 77 6.67 1.47 -4.68
C ALA A 77 7.50 2.41 -3.81
N SER A 78 7.69 3.63 -4.27
CA SER A 78 8.38 4.64 -3.46
C SER A 78 7.79 6.01 -3.65
N ARG A 79 8.00 6.85 -2.65
CA ARG A 79 7.72 8.28 -2.72
C ARG A 79 8.90 9.02 -2.10
N VAL A 80 9.35 10.08 -2.75
CA VAL A 80 10.29 11.06 -2.19
C VAL A 80 9.68 12.44 -2.36
N HIS A 81 9.35 13.07 -1.25
CA HIS A 81 8.57 14.31 -1.22
C HIS A 81 7.27 14.17 -2.03
N ARG A 82 7.13 14.91 -3.12
CA ARG A 82 5.94 14.86 -3.98
C ARG A 82 6.00 13.77 -5.03
N ASP A 83 7.17 13.22 -5.31
CA ASP A 83 7.42 12.37 -6.46
C ASP A 83 7.25 10.90 -6.08
N GLY A 84 6.33 10.22 -6.74
CA GLY A 84 6.05 8.81 -6.57
C GLY A 84 6.59 7.97 -7.73
N SER A 85 6.95 6.73 -7.42
CA SER A 85 7.35 5.69 -8.36
C SER A 85 6.63 4.38 -8.06
N LEU A 86 6.12 3.71 -9.08
CA LEU A 86 5.54 2.36 -9.00
C LEU A 86 6.12 1.48 -10.10
N GLN A 87 6.60 0.29 -9.72
CA GLN A 87 7.08 -0.73 -10.64
C GLN A 87 6.53 -2.09 -10.22
N VAL A 88 5.92 -2.82 -11.16
CA VAL A 88 5.42 -4.18 -10.96
C VAL A 88 6.14 -5.15 -11.89
N GLY A 89 6.73 -6.20 -11.33
CA GLY A 89 7.59 -7.14 -12.06
C GLY A 89 8.75 -6.41 -12.72
N ASN A 90 8.88 -6.56 -14.03
CA ASN A 90 9.96 -5.97 -14.83
C ASN A 90 9.49 -4.78 -15.69
N GLU A 91 8.31 -4.20 -15.44
CA GLU A 91 7.88 -3.01 -16.18
C GLU A 91 8.82 -1.82 -15.92
N SER A 92 8.85 -0.84 -16.83
CA SER A 92 9.55 0.42 -16.54
C SER A 92 8.84 1.17 -15.41
N PRO A 93 9.56 1.78 -14.46
CA PRO A 93 8.93 2.50 -13.37
C PRO A 93 7.98 3.60 -13.87
N ILE A 94 6.76 3.58 -13.37
CA ILE A 94 5.76 4.61 -13.60
C ILE A 94 5.99 5.71 -12.58
N MET A 95 6.09 6.96 -13.05
CA MET A 95 6.40 8.11 -12.22
C MET A 95 5.26 9.13 -12.28
N SER A 96 4.92 9.73 -11.15
CA SER A 96 3.97 10.85 -11.08
C SER A 96 4.15 11.61 -9.78
N SER A 97 3.77 12.88 -9.76
CA SER A 97 3.93 13.75 -8.60
C SER A 97 2.57 14.26 -8.11
N SER A 98 2.38 14.27 -6.79
CA SER A 98 1.23 14.95 -6.16
C SER A 98 1.18 16.44 -6.53
N PRO A 99 0.03 17.14 -6.44
CA PRO A 99 -0.05 18.58 -6.72
C PRO A 99 0.93 19.43 -5.91
N LEU A 100 1.20 20.67 -6.35
CA LEU A 100 1.99 21.61 -5.56
C LEU A 100 1.32 21.87 -4.22
N GLY A 101 2.12 21.99 -3.17
CA GLY A 101 1.64 22.12 -1.79
C GLY A 101 2.46 21.25 -0.85
N ALA A 102 1.78 20.38 -0.11
CA ALA A 102 2.40 19.51 0.87
C ALA A 102 3.40 18.51 0.24
N THR A 103 4.47 18.22 0.97
CA THR A 103 5.57 17.34 0.53
C THR A 103 5.82 16.17 1.50
N GLN A 104 5.13 16.15 2.63
CA GLN A 104 5.36 15.21 3.72
C GLN A 104 4.09 14.39 3.91
N LEU A 105 4.24 13.19 4.48
CA LEU A 105 3.12 12.34 4.85
C LEU A 105 3.00 12.33 6.37
N ASP A 106 1.96 12.95 6.89
CA ASP A 106 1.65 13.03 8.32
C ASP A 106 0.88 11.79 8.79
N THR A 107 1.59 10.86 9.42
CA THR A 107 1.06 9.56 9.86
C THR A 107 1.25 9.35 11.37
N ASP A 108 0.54 8.39 11.95
CA ASP A 108 0.83 7.88 13.29
C ASP A 108 1.82 6.70 13.28
N GLY A 109 2.38 6.40 12.10
CA GLY A 109 3.30 5.30 11.87
C GLY A 109 2.62 3.95 11.68
N ALA A 110 1.28 3.89 11.65
CA ALA A 110 0.56 2.67 11.38
C ALA A 110 0.72 2.21 9.92
N LEU A 111 0.92 0.90 9.77
CA LEU A 111 0.94 0.20 8.50
C LEU A 111 -0.06 -0.96 8.59
N TRP A 112 -0.94 -1.06 7.60
CA TRP A 112 -1.89 -2.15 7.46
C TRP A 112 -1.57 -2.95 6.20
N LEU A 113 -1.62 -4.27 6.31
CA LEU A 113 -1.42 -5.20 5.21
C LEU A 113 -2.67 -6.04 5.00
N GLY A 114 -3.05 -6.25 3.74
CA GLY A 114 -4.14 -7.13 3.34
C GLY A 114 -5.56 -6.58 3.54
N GLY A 115 -5.73 -5.41 4.17
CA GLY A 115 -7.04 -4.80 4.39
C GLY A 115 -7.02 -3.75 5.51
N LEU A 116 -8.19 -3.20 5.82
CA LEU A 116 -8.40 -2.26 6.93
C LEU A 116 -9.50 -2.79 7.86
N GLU A 117 -9.24 -2.75 9.17
CA GLU A 117 -10.19 -3.22 10.20
C GLU A 117 -11.34 -2.22 10.44
N LYS A 118 -11.09 -0.92 10.25
CA LYS A 118 -12.10 0.14 10.43
C LYS A 118 -12.27 0.96 9.16
N LEU A 119 -13.43 0.80 8.55
CA LEU A 119 -13.87 1.45 7.31
C LEU A 119 -14.49 2.84 7.55
N SER A 120 -14.05 3.60 8.57
CA SER A 120 -14.48 5.00 8.77
C SER A 120 -14.18 5.87 7.54
N LEU A 121 -13.22 5.44 6.71
CA LEU A 121 -12.82 6.07 5.44
C LEU A 121 -13.64 5.62 4.22
N ALA A 122 -14.59 4.69 4.38
CA ALA A 122 -15.22 4.00 3.26
C ALA A 122 -15.99 4.88 2.27
N HIS A 123 -16.48 6.03 2.73
CA HIS A 123 -17.30 6.90 1.90
C HIS A 123 -16.50 7.68 0.84
N LYS A 124 -15.16 7.74 0.94
CA LYS A 124 -14.31 8.55 0.05
C LYS A 124 -13.26 7.74 -0.72
N LEU A 125 -13.04 6.49 -0.35
CA LEU A 125 -12.08 5.63 -1.02
C LEU A 125 -12.74 4.87 -2.18
N PRO A 126 -12.01 4.59 -3.27
CA PRO A 126 -12.48 3.68 -4.30
C PRO A 126 -12.85 2.32 -3.68
N LYS A 127 -13.88 1.64 -4.23
CA LYS A 127 -14.37 0.35 -3.71
C LYS A 127 -13.25 -0.69 -3.51
N SER A 128 -12.23 -0.66 -4.36
CA SER A 128 -11.04 -1.53 -4.26
C SER A 128 -10.28 -1.42 -2.94
N PHE A 129 -10.32 -0.26 -2.29
CA PHE A 129 -9.66 -0.01 -1.00
C PHE A 129 -10.51 -0.52 0.18
N LEU A 130 -11.78 -0.85 -0.06
CA LEU A 130 -12.72 -1.38 0.94
C LEU A 130 -12.74 -2.90 0.97
N THR A 131 -12.24 -3.53 -0.11
CA THR A 131 -12.12 -4.98 -0.23
C THR A 131 -10.77 -5.42 0.31
N GLY A 132 -10.77 -6.37 1.24
CA GLY A 132 -9.52 -7.01 1.69
C GLY A 132 -8.84 -7.76 0.55
N PHE A 133 -7.52 -7.73 0.51
CA PHE A 133 -6.75 -8.52 -0.45
C PHE A 133 -6.91 -10.02 -0.17
N VAL A 134 -7.16 -10.78 -1.23
CA VAL A 134 -7.22 -12.24 -1.18
C VAL A 134 -6.04 -12.78 -1.99
N GLY A 135 -5.12 -13.45 -1.30
CA GLY A 135 -3.93 -14.01 -1.92
C GLY A 135 -2.81 -14.18 -0.90
N CYS A 136 -1.60 -14.11 -1.43
CA CYS A 136 -0.37 -14.40 -0.73
C CYS A 136 0.55 -13.20 -0.77
N ILE A 137 1.21 -12.89 0.35
CA ILE A 137 2.19 -11.80 0.49
C ILE A 137 3.47 -12.38 1.11
N ARG A 138 4.64 -12.02 0.59
CA ARG A 138 5.94 -12.35 1.18
C ARG A 138 6.99 -11.29 0.87
N ASP A 139 8.19 -11.44 1.43
CA ASP A 139 9.37 -10.62 1.16
C ASP A 139 9.08 -9.12 1.36
N VAL A 140 8.41 -8.77 2.45
CA VAL A 140 7.95 -7.40 2.71
C VAL A 140 9.06 -6.58 3.33
N VAL A 141 9.42 -5.49 2.66
CA VAL A 141 10.41 -4.50 3.10
C VAL A 141 9.73 -3.14 3.15
N VAL A 142 9.85 -2.47 4.29
CA VAL A 142 9.29 -1.13 4.55
C VAL A 142 10.42 -0.21 4.98
N ASP A 143 10.64 0.87 4.25
CA ASP A 143 11.68 1.88 4.53
C ASP A 143 13.08 1.27 4.77
N ARG A 144 13.42 0.25 3.96
CA ARG A 144 14.66 -0.55 3.98
C ARG A 144 14.79 -1.52 5.16
N GLN A 145 13.73 -1.72 5.93
CA GLN A 145 13.68 -2.72 6.99
C GLN A 145 12.80 -3.89 6.55
N GLU A 146 13.32 -5.11 6.68
CA GLU A 146 12.51 -6.32 6.50
C GLU A 146 11.47 -6.41 7.61
N LEU A 147 10.22 -6.67 7.23
CA LEU A 147 9.10 -6.82 8.14
C LEU A 147 8.86 -8.30 8.43
N HIS A 148 8.95 -8.69 9.71
CA HIS A 148 8.66 -10.04 10.14
C HIS A 148 7.14 -10.22 10.25
N LEU A 149 6.49 -10.66 9.17
CA LEU A 149 5.02 -10.69 9.02
C LEU A 149 4.24 -11.30 10.20
N VAL A 150 4.82 -12.27 10.90
CA VAL A 150 4.19 -12.92 12.07
C VAL A 150 4.51 -12.18 13.36
N GLU A 151 5.79 -11.83 13.58
CA GLU A 151 6.28 -11.28 14.85
C GLU A 151 5.92 -9.80 15.02
N ASP A 152 5.89 -9.03 13.92
CA ASP A 152 5.58 -7.60 13.93
C ASP A 152 4.07 -7.31 13.90
N ALA A 153 3.23 -8.34 13.81
CA ALA A 153 1.78 -8.19 13.74
C ALA A 153 1.19 -7.76 15.10
N LEU A 154 0.68 -6.52 15.18
CA LEU A 154 0.18 -5.94 16.44
C LEU A 154 -1.27 -6.31 16.79
N ASN A 155 -2.04 -6.82 15.83
CA ASN A 155 -3.48 -7.08 15.98
C ASN A 155 -3.82 -8.56 16.19
N ASN A 156 -2.81 -9.41 16.46
CA ASN A 156 -2.97 -10.85 16.66
C ASN A 156 -3.88 -11.53 15.61
N PRO A 157 -3.55 -11.40 14.30
CA PRO A 157 -4.39 -11.93 13.24
C PRO A 157 -4.32 -13.46 13.20
N THR A 158 -5.34 -14.10 12.63
CA THR A 158 -5.24 -15.53 12.28
C THR A 158 -4.22 -15.70 11.16
N ILE A 159 -3.11 -16.39 11.46
CA ILE A 159 -2.03 -16.64 10.50
C ILE A 159 -2.39 -17.85 9.62
N LEU A 160 -2.39 -17.63 8.31
CA LEU A 160 -2.54 -18.67 7.29
C LEU A 160 -1.33 -18.63 6.35
N HIS A 161 -0.73 -19.80 6.12
CA HIS A 161 0.38 -19.92 5.18
C HIS A 161 -0.12 -20.14 3.75
N CYS A 162 0.63 -19.62 2.79
CA CYS A 162 0.36 -19.83 1.38
C CYS A 162 0.50 -21.29 0.99
N ALA A 163 -0.48 -21.79 0.21
CA ALA A 163 -0.39 -23.12 -0.37
C ALA A 163 0.84 -23.21 -1.29
N ALA A 164 1.62 -24.28 -1.15
CA ALA A 164 2.87 -24.52 -1.88
C ALA A 164 2.70 -24.83 -3.39
N LYS A 165 1.50 -24.61 -3.96
CA LYS A 165 1.20 -24.92 -5.36
C LYS A 165 1.93 -24.01 -6.33
#